data_AF-A0A497P830-F1
#
_entry.id   AF-A0A497P830-F1
#
_cell.length_a   1.000
_cell.length_b   1.000
_cell.length_c   1.000
_cell.angle_alpha   90.00
_cell.angle_beta   90.00
_cell.angle_gamma   90.00
#
_symmetry.space_group_name_H-M   'P 1'
#
loop_
_entity.id
_entity.type
_entity.pdbx_description
1 polymer ?
#
loop_
_entity_poly.entity_id
_entity_poly.type
_entity_poly.pdbx_seq_one_letter_code
_entity_poly.pdbx_strand_id
1 'polypeptide(L)'
;MPNEITIIKGAGGLGRPLDGADFVSSYLHYTSVLSSGFSSSDRIKTVFSVAEAEALGITDESLGETPSTATYQLTNKGAAGDVILCTVADINSTIPDNSVTTLASYTTVTADVATLITAAAKLASEINDVTTTHGYTAVSDGVDTVTITAAAGQGIFLNTGTPYAVTVTAGSTAGTLVQNVVAGVASEINIMHYHVSEYFRAQPKGKLSIGIYETSTDFAEVNTIQDYREGEIRQMGVYTQAAFATADVDKLQTQAALAETNYKPLSVLIQSDFSAVTDLTLLSDLHTLSDPKVSVTIGQDGEALGYKLFLATGKSIGTVGITLGALSFGKVSDSIAHPAKFQMASGELDSLAFANGSQFSGLSNGQIDDVDDKGYVFLKKHFGLSGSYFDNDYTAVAVSSDYARVKENRVIDKASRNVRSFLLPSLAIPLKLNDDGTMREDTVANFKNYCNRALEQMERDDELSAFSVVIDPLQNVLSTSKLEITINIVPIASADNIEVNIGFTTSL
;
A
#
# COMPACT_ATOMS: atom_id res chain seq x y z
N MET A 1 38.30 37.65 9.98
CA MET A 1 36.91 37.20 10.17
C MET A 1 36.80 36.70 11.60
N PRO A 2 35.73 37.02 12.36
CA PRO A 2 35.62 36.56 13.74
C PRO A 2 35.53 35.03 13.75
N ASN A 3 36.20 34.41 14.71
CA ASN A 3 36.05 32.97 14.98
C ASN A 3 34.65 32.76 15.55
N GLU A 4 33.71 32.30 14.73
CA GLU A 4 32.37 31.91 15.18
C GLU A 4 32.26 30.39 15.30
N ILE A 5 31.60 29.95 16.37
CA ILE A 5 31.16 28.58 16.56
C ILE A 5 29.77 28.48 15.93
N THR A 6 29.68 27.80 14.79
CA THR A 6 28.40 27.45 14.17
C THR A 6 27.89 26.13 14.77
N ILE A 7 26.86 26.20 15.60
CA ILE A 7 26.14 25.00 16.06
C ILE A 7 25.06 24.69 15.03
N ILE A 8 25.31 23.67 14.20
CA ILE A 8 24.27 23.07 13.35
C ILE A 8 23.50 22.09 14.23
N LYS A 9 22.25 22.44 14.59
CA LYS A 9 21.33 21.49 15.21
C LYS A 9 20.90 20.49 14.14
N GLY A 10 21.39 19.25 14.20
CA GLY A 10 20.85 18.17 13.39
C GLY A 10 19.40 17.90 13.77
N ALA A 11 18.51 17.80 12.78
CA ALA A 11 17.16 17.27 12.96
C ALA A 11 17.21 15.75 13.09
N GLY A 12 17.94 15.25 14.09
CA GLY A 12 17.79 13.87 14.55
C GLY A 12 16.48 13.83 15.30
N GLY A 13 15.38 13.53 14.61
CA GLY A 13 14.07 13.34 15.21
C GLY A 13 14.23 12.56 16.50
N LEU A 14 13.96 13.20 17.63
CA LEU A 14 14.25 12.66 18.97
C LEU A 14 13.47 11.38 19.28
N GLY A 15 12.66 10.89 18.33
CA GLY A 15 12.60 9.46 17.96
C GLY A 15 12.50 8.53 19.13
N ARG A 16 11.74 8.91 20.17
CA ARG A 16 11.47 8.00 21.27
C ARG A 16 10.75 6.82 20.63
N PRO A 17 11.37 5.62 20.62
CA PRO A 17 10.73 4.46 20.04
C PRO A 17 9.36 4.31 20.70
N LEU A 18 8.35 3.98 19.90
CA LEU A 18 7.05 3.62 20.43
C LEU A 18 7.25 2.44 21.39
N ASP A 19 6.56 2.47 22.52
CA ASP A 19 6.62 1.36 23.47
C ASP A 19 5.95 0.12 22.87
N GLY A 20 6.55 -1.04 23.07
CA GLY A 20 6.04 -2.32 22.55
C GLY A 20 6.47 -2.63 21.11
N ALA A 21 5.82 -3.62 20.50
CA ALA A 21 6.14 -4.11 19.16
C ALA A 21 4.91 -4.19 18.24
N ASP A 22 3.74 -3.73 18.69
CA ASP A 22 2.47 -3.92 17.95
C ASP A 22 2.42 -3.13 16.63
N PHE A 23 3.23 -2.08 16.53
CA PHE A 23 3.39 -1.26 15.32
C PHE A 23 4.41 -1.84 14.33
N VAL A 24 5.23 -2.84 14.70
CA VAL A 24 6.29 -3.36 13.82
C VAL A 24 5.68 -4.05 12.61
N SER A 25 6.02 -3.54 11.43
CA SER A 25 5.35 -3.88 10.18
C SER A 25 6.35 -4.28 9.10
N SER A 26 5.86 -4.97 8.09
CA SER A 26 6.65 -5.28 6.89
C SER A 26 5.89 -4.92 5.62
N TYR A 27 6.62 -4.50 4.59
CA TYR A 27 6.14 -4.33 3.23
C TYR A 27 6.93 -5.26 2.31
N LEU A 28 6.24 -6.23 1.72
CA LEU A 28 6.78 -7.19 0.76
C LEU A 28 6.31 -6.80 -0.64
N HIS A 29 7.26 -6.45 -1.50
CA HIS A 29 6.99 -6.02 -2.86
C HIS A 29 7.54 -7.03 -3.85
N TYR A 30 6.68 -7.50 -4.77
CA TYR A 30 7.06 -8.45 -5.81
C TYR A 30 7.42 -7.76 -7.13
N THR A 31 8.72 -7.64 -7.40
CA THR A 31 9.29 -7.10 -8.64
C THR A 31 10.70 -7.65 -8.88
N SER A 32 11.12 -7.72 -10.14
CA SER A 32 12.52 -8.00 -10.50
C SER A 32 13.43 -6.78 -10.38
N VAL A 33 12.85 -5.58 -10.24
CA VAL A 33 13.58 -4.32 -10.16
C VAL A 33 14.03 -4.04 -8.72
N LEU A 34 15.34 -4.08 -8.49
CA LEU A 34 15.93 -3.70 -7.21
C LEU A 34 16.30 -2.22 -7.20
N SER A 35 15.94 -1.50 -6.14
CA SER A 35 16.50 -0.18 -5.85
C SER A 35 17.97 -0.29 -5.42
N SER A 36 18.71 0.84 -5.49
CA SER A 36 20.17 0.83 -5.34
C SER A 36 20.69 0.36 -3.98
N GLY A 37 19.86 0.41 -2.93
CA GLY A 37 20.18 -0.08 -1.60
C GLY A 37 19.96 -1.60 -1.40
N PHE A 38 19.47 -2.30 -2.41
CA PHE A 38 19.13 -3.72 -2.37
C PHE A 38 20.01 -4.51 -3.35
N SER A 39 20.23 -5.79 -3.06
CA SER A 39 20.94 -6.70 -3.96
C SER A 39 20.33 -8.10 -3.93
N SER A 40 20.76 -8.96 -4.85
CA SER A 40 20.26 -10.34 -4.90
C SER A 40 20.50 -11.14 -3.61
N SER A 41 21.54 -10.79 -2.85
CA SER A 41 21.88 -11.39 -1.55
C SER A 41 21.47 -10.55 -0.34
N ASP A 42 20.86 -9.38 -0.56
CA ASP A 42 20.50 -8.42 0.49
C ASP A 42 19.15 -7.76 0.13
N ARG A 43 18.10 -8.54 0.37
CA ARG A 43 16.74 -8.29 -0.13
C ARG A 43 15.82 -7.62 0.89
N ILE A 44 16.27 -7.48 2.14
CA ILE A 44 15.46 -6.99 3.26
C ILE A 44 16.18 -5.82 3.94
N LYS A 45 15.49 -4.69 4.09
CA LYS A 45 15.97 -3.50 4.80
C LYS A 45 14.94 -3.01 5.80
N THR A 46 15.38 -2.50 6.95
CA THR A 46 14.48 -1.87 7.92
C THR A 46 14.70 -0.37 7.88
N VAL A 47 13.60 0.38 7.80
CA VAL A 47 13.56 1.84 7.76
C VAL A 47 12.57 2.38 8.80
N PHE A 48 12.80 3.62 9.22
CA PHE A 48 12.01 4.34 10.22
C PHE A 48 11.42 5.65 9.66
N SER A 49 11.69 5.97 8.39
CA SER A 49 11.12 7.12 7.71
C SER A 49 11.19 6.95 6.18
N VAL A 50 10.46 7.80 5.46
CA VAL A 50 10.53 7.90 4.00
C VAL A 50 11.95 8.26 3.54
N ALA A 51 12.62 9.20 4.22
CA ALA A 51 13.97 9.64 3.88
C ALA A 51 15.02 8.49 3.97
N GLU A 52 14.84 7.55 4.90
CA GLU A 52 15.71 6.36 4.96
C GLU A 52 15.42 5.38 3.81
N ALA A 53 14.18 5.26 3.36
CA ALA A 53 13.83 4.46 2.19
C ALA A 53 14.39 5.10 0.90
N GLU A 54 14.32 6.43 0.78
CA GLU A 54 14.91 7.20 -0.32
C GLU A 54 16.44 7.06 -0.36
N ALA A 55 17.10 7.05 0.80
CA ALA A 55 18.54 6.77 0.89
C ALA A 55 18.91 5.34 0.41
N LEU A 56 17.95 4.42 0.39
CA LEU A 56 18.09 3.08 -0.20
C LEU A 56 17.66 3.02 -1.68
N GLY A 57 17.39 4.18 -2.31
CA GLY A 57 16.99 4.30 -3.70
C GLY A 57 15.52 3.98 -3.97
N ILE A 58 14.68 3.92 -2.93
CA ILE A 58 13.22 3.86 -3.08
C ILE A 58 12.73 5.31 -3.14
N THR A 59 12.69 5.89 -4.33
CA THR A 59 12.38 7.31 -4.59
C THR A 59 11.20 7.45 -5.57
N ASP A 60 10.63 8.65 -5.68
CA ASP A 60 9.61 9.02 -6.68
C ASP A 60 10.21 9.59 -7.99
N GLU A 61 11.53 9.53 -8.15
CA GLU A 61 12.28 10.07 -9.28
C GLU A 61 12.19 9.25 -10.58
N SER A 62 11.22 8.34 -10.70
CA SER A 62 11.02 7.52 -11.91
C SER A 62 12.23 6.66 -12.31
N LEU A 63 12.95 6.15 -11.31
CA LEU A 63 14.11 5.30 -11.53
C LEU A 63 13.71 4.00 -12.25
N GLY A 64 14.47 3.62 -13.28
CA GLY A 64 14.20 2.44 -14.10
C GLY A 64 13.10 2.62 -15.16
N GLU A 65 12.46 3.79 -15.23
CA GLU A 65 11.51 4.11 -16.29
C GLU A 65 12.24 4.18 -17.66
N THR A 66 11.59 3.68 -18.71
CA THR A 66 11.97 3.99 -20.09
C THR A 66 11.00 5.03 -20.63
N PRO A 67 11.44 6.26 -20.93
CA PRO A 67 10.56 7.26 -21.53
C PRO A 67 10.11 6.84 -22.93
N SER A 68 8.82 7.01 -23.23
CA SER A 68 8.33 6.82 -24.60
C SER A 68 8.91 7.88 -25.54
N THR A 69 9.03 7.54 -26.83
CA THR A 69 9.45 8.50 -27.85
C THR A 69 8.50 8.54 -29.05
N ALA A 70 8.38 9.73 -29.63
CA ALA A 70 7.69 9.97 -30.89
C ALA A 70 8.62 10.72 -31.85
N THR A 71 8.41 10.58 -33.15
CA THR A 71 9.14 11.34 -34.17
C THR A 71 8.21 12.15 -35.04
N TYR A 72 8.61 13.37 -35.37
CA TYR A 72 7.97 14.19 -36.39
C TYR A 72 8.96 14.43 -37.52
N GLN A 73 8.74 13.77 -38.66
CA GLN A 73 9.52 13.95 -39.87
C GLN A 73 8.90 15.06 -40.72
N LEU A 74 9.58 16.19 -40.87
CA LEU A 74 9.15 17.26 -41.76
C LEU A 74 9.27 16.83 -43.22
N THR A 75 8.17 16.88 -43.96
CA THR A 75 8.12 16.63 -45.40
C THR A 75 8.05 17.93 -46.20
N ASN A 76 7.64 19.02 -45.56
CA ASN A 76 7.71 20.37 -46.08
C ASN A 76 8.18 21.33 -44.99
N LYS A 77 9.24 22.10 -45.29
CA LYS A 77 9.82 23.10 -44.38
C LYS A 77 8.90 24.28 -44.09
N GLY A 78 7.87 24.50 -44.91
CA GLY A 78 6.93 25.60 -44.77
C GLY A 78 7.45 26.95 -45.21
N ALA A 79 6.76 28.01 -44.77
CA ALA A 79 7.07 29.40 -45.06
C ALA A 79 7.20 30.21 -43.76
N ALA A 80 7.79 31.41 -43.86
CA ALA A 80 7.83 32.33 -42.73
C ALA A 80 6.41 32.85 -42.44
N GLY A 81 6.00 32.85 -41.17
CA GLY A 81 4.64 33.18 -40.74
C GLY A 81 3.76 31.97 -40.45
N ASP A 82 4.23 30.75 -40.73
CA ASP A 82 3.54 29.52 -40.35
C ASP A 82 3.51 29.40 -38.81
N VAL A 83 2.34 29.13 -38.23
CA VAL A 83 2.21 28.93 -36.77
C VAL A 83 2.20 27.44 -36.48
N ILE A 84 3.20 26.97 -35.74
CA ILE A 84 3.34 25.55 -35.37
C ILE A 84 2.94 25.39 -33.91
N LEU A 85 2.03 24.46 -33.67
CA LEU A 85 1.59 24.04 -32.34
C LEU A 85 1.84 22.54 -32.19
N CYS A 86 2.68 22.17 -31.23
CA CYS A 86 2.91 20.77 -30.84
C CYS A 86 2.35 20.56 -29.43
N THR A 87 1.48 19.55 -29.28
CA THR A 87 0.81 19.22 -28.02
C THR A 87 0.86 17.73 -27.74
N VAL A 88 0.74 17.35 -26.48
CA VAL A 88 0.62 15.96 -26.03
C VAL A 88 -0.46 15.83 -24.97
N ALA A 89 -1.37 14.87 -25.15
CA ALA A 89 -2.29 14.42 -24.12
C ALA A 89 -1.55 13.40 -23.24
N ASP A 90 -0.91 13.89 -22.18
CA ASP A 90 -0.11 13.12 -21.23
C ASP A 90 -0.92 12.74 -19.97
N ILE A 91 -0.32 12.05 -19.00
CA ILE A 91 -1.02 11.68 -17.77
C ILE A 91 -1.56 12.92 -17.03
N ASN A 92 -0.81 14.03 -17.04
CA ASN A 92 -1.26 15.26 -16.38
C ASN A 92 -2.49 15.87 -17.08
N SER A 93 -2.69 15.53 -18.36
CA SER A 93 -3.89 15.86 -19.13
C SER A 93 -5.14 15.08 -18.71
N THR A 94 -5.06 14.23 -17.67
CA THR A 94 -6.21 13.49 -17.11
C THR A 94 -6.54 13.86 -15.66
N ILE A 95 -5.70 14.67 -14.99
CA ILE A 95 -5.77 14.92 -13.55
C ILE A 95 -5.23 16.30 -13.18
N PRO A 96 -5.96 17.17 -12.45
CA PRO A 96 -7.40 17.41 -12.48
C PRO A 96 -7.79 18.46 -13.54
N ASP A 97 -6.82 19.12 -14.17
CA ASP A 97 -7.03 20.23 -15.12
C ASP A 97 -7.41 19.74 -16.53
N ASN A 98 -7.26 18.44 -16.78
CA ASN A 98 -7.57 17.76 -18.05
C ASN A 98 -7.05 18.51 -19.31
N SER A 99 -6.00 19.31 -19.13
CA SER A 99 -5.47 20.24 -20.12
C SER A 99 -4.36 19.56 -20.89
N VAL A 100 -4.45 19.58 -22.22
CA VAL A 100 -3.41 19.01 -23.08
C VAL A 100 -2.11 19.82 -22.91
N THR A 101 -1.01 19.13 -22.64
CA THR A 101 0.31 19.76 -22.48
C THR A 101 0.79 20.34 -23.81
N THR A 102 1.13 21.63 -23.81
CA THR A 102 1.73 22.30 -24.98
C THR A 102 3.25 22.15 -24.94
N LEU A 103 3.81 21.49 -25.95
CA LEU A 103 5.26 21.27 -26.10
C LEU A 103 5.94 22.43 -26.81
N ALA A 104 5.30 22.97 -27.86
CA ALA A 104 5.80 24.15 -28.57
C ALA A 104 4.66 24.93 -29.19
N SER A 105 4.74 26.25 -29.16
CA SER A 105 3.83 27.14 -29.90
C SER A 105 4.61 28.36 -30.37
N TYR A 106 4.88 28.43 -31.68
CA TYR A 106 5.70 29.50 -32.24
C TYR A 106 5.32 29.82 -33.69
N THR A 107 5.72 31.01 -34.13
CA THR A 107 5.58 31.46 -35.52
C THR A 107 6.94 31.40 -36.20
N THR A 108 7.05 30.72 -37.33
CA THR A 108 8.31 30.57 -38.06
C THR A 108 8.78 31.90 -38.66
N VAL A 109 10.09 32.15 -38.63
CA VAL A 109 10.71 33.25 -39.40
C VAL A 109 11.50 32.70 -40.59
N THR A 110 11.95 33.59 -41.48
CA THR A 110 12.67 33.19 -42.71
C THR A 110 13.90 32.33 -42.44
N ALA A 111 14.60 32.54 -41.32
CA ALA A 111 15.76 31.75 -40.93
C ALA A 111 15.39 30.31 -40.52
N ASP A 112 14.22 30.12 -39.91
CA ASP A 112 13.77 28.81 -39.43
C ASP A 112 13.44 27.87 -40.58
N VAL A 113 12.84 28.41 -41.65
CA VAL A 113 12.35 27.63 -42.80
C VAL A 113 13.29 27.71 -44.01
N ALA A 114 14.60 27.88 -43.79
CA ALA A 114 15.59 27.90 -44.86
C ALA A 114 15.72 26.53 -45.54
N THR A 115 15.80 25.45 -44.75
CA THR A 115 15.84 24.05 -45.19
C THR A 115 14.98 23.18 -44.26
N LEU A 116 14.80 21.90 -44.59
CA LEU A 116 14.20 20.94 -43.66
C LEU A 116 15.03 20.82 -42.37
N ILE A 117 16.36 20.91 -42.48
CA ILE A 117 17.29 20.86 -41.35
C ILE A 117 17.03 22.00 -40.38
N THR A 118 16.93 23.24 -40.88
CA THR A 118 16.70 24.40 -40.01
C THR A 118 15.31 24.37 -39.37
N ALA A 119 14.31 23.84 -40.08
CA ALA A 119 12.96 23.73 -39.56
C ALA A 119 12.86 22.66 -38.46
N ALA A 120 13.50 21.50 -38.65
CA ALA A 120 13.60 20.45 -37.64
C ALA A 120 14.37 20.92 -36.41
N ALA A 121 15.51 21.59 -36.61
CA ALA A 121 16.30 22.14 -35.52
C ALA A 121 15.53 23.21 -34.72
N LYS A 122 14.75 24.06 -35.41
CA LYS A 122 13.90 25.06 -34.76
C LYS A 122 12.82 24.41 -33.90
N LEU A 123 12.07 23.45 -34.44
CA LEU A 123 11.04 22.73 -33.68
C LEU A 123 11.63 22.05 -32.43
N ALA A 124 12.78 21.40 -32.56
CA ALA A 124 13.45 20.79 -31.41
C ALA A 124 13.87 21.84 -30.36
N SER A 125 14.39 22.99 -30.80
CA SER A 125 14.76 24.09 -29.90
C SER A 125 13.54 24.62 -29.13
N GLU A 126 12.43 24.87 -29.83
CA GLU A 126 11.22 25.42 -29.22
C GLU A 126 10.60 24.49 -28.18
N ILE A 127 10.66 23.17 -28.41
CA ILE A 127 10.28 22.18 -27.38
C ILE A 127 11.24 22.24 -26.19
N ASN A 128 12.55 22.31 -26.45
CA ASN A 128 13.54 22.31 -25.37
C ASN A 128 13.53 23.60 -24.53
N ASP A 129 13.12 24.74 -25.11
CA ASP A 129 13.02 26.01 -24.40
C ASP A 129 11.98 25.96 -23.25
N VAL A 130 11.02 25.02 -23.33
CA VAL A 130 9.95 24.84 -22.33
C VAL A 130 10.11 23.54 -21.52
N THR A 131 11.23 22.80 -21.69
CA THR A 131 11.51 21.53 -20.97
C THR A 131 11.39 21.64 -19.45
N THR A 132 11.80 22.75 -18.84
CA THR A 132 11.72 22.92 -17.38
C THR A 132 10.29 22.98 -16.86
N THR A 133 9.31 23.22 -17.73
CA THR A 133 7.88 23.26 -17.37
C THR A 133 7.21 21.91 -17.66
N HIS A 134 7.40 21.34 -18.85
CA HIS A 134 6.69 20.13 -19.26
C HIS A 134 7.50 18.83 -19.13
N GLY A 135 8.81 18.88 -18.92
CA GLY A 135 9.69 17.71 -18.79
C GLY A 135 10.07 17.00 -20.08
N TYR A 136 9.32 17.17 -21.18
CA TYR A 136 9.68 16.65 -22.50
C TYR A 136 10.97 17.27 -23.04
N THR A 137 11.69 16.50 -23.86
CA THR A 137 12.88 16.96 -24.60
C THR A 137 12.75 16.58 -26.07
N ALA A 138 13.50 17.26 -26.94
CA ALA A 138 13.50 16.98 -28.37
C ALA A 138 14.90 17.06 -28.98
N VAL A 139 15.19 16.19 -29.95
CA VAL A 139 16.46 16.16 -30.69
C VAL A 139 16.18 16.08 -32.18
N SER A 140 16.79 16.96 -32.97
CA SER A 140 16.79 16.83 -34.43
C SER A 140 17.89 15.87 -34.88
N ASP A 141 17.59 15.07 -35.89
CA ASP A 141 18.56 14.17 -36.54
C ASP A 141 19.56 14.90 -37.47
N GLY A 142 19.43 16.23 -37.62
CA GLY A 142 20.25 17.03 -38.52
C GLY A 142 19.83 16.95 -39.99
N VAL A 143 18.67 16.35 -40.29
CA VAL A 143 18.13 16.20 -41.64
C VAL A 143 16.73 16.79 -41.74
N ASP A 144 15.73 16.10 -41.19
CA ASP A 144 14.32 16.46 -41.31
C ASP A 144 13.46 15.91 -40.17
N THR A 145 14.02 15.14 -39.25
CA THR A 145 13.26 14.44 -38.21
C THR A 145 13.58 14.97 -36.83
N VAL A 146 12.53 15.21 -36.04
CA VAL A 146 12.62 15.57 -34.62
C VAL A 146 12.13 14.39 -33.80
N THR A 147 12.98 13.86 -32.93
CA THR A 147 12.60 12.87 -31.91
C THR A 147 12.23 13.60 -30.64
N ILE A 148 11.01 13.39 -30.16
CA ILE A 148 10.48 13.89 -28.90
C ILE A 148 10.56 12.76 -27.89
N THR A 149 11.19 13.01 -26.74
CA THR A 149 11.28 12.09 -25.61
C THR A 149 10.36 12.56 -24.51
N ALA A 150 9.53 11.64 -24.00
CA ALA A 150 8.56 11.93 -22.96
C ALA A 150 9.20 12.41 -21.66
N ALA A 151 8.45 13.22 -20.91
CA ALA A 151 8.76 13.48 -19.52
C ALA A 151 8.78 12.17 -18.71
N ALA A 152 9.53 12.16 -17.61
CA ALA A 152 9.45 11.07 -16.64
C ALA A 152 8.06 11.01 -15.99
N GLY A 153 7.67 9.83 -15.51
CA GLY A 153 6.41 9.53 -14.85
C GLY A 153 5.28 9.15 -15.81
N GLN A 154 5.55 9.03 -17.12
CA GLN A 154 4.53 8.70 -18.11
C GLN A 154 4.34 7.20 -18.28
N GLY A 155 5.38 6.41 -18.00
CA GLY A 155 5.34 4.94 -18.11
C GLY A 155 4.74 4.46 -19.43
N ILE A 156 3.71 3.63 -19.37
CA ILE A 156 3.03 3.08 -20.54
C ILE A 156 1.91 3.95 -21.11
N PHE A 157 1.54 5.05 -20.46
CA PHE A 157 0.33 5.81 -20.80
C PHE A 157 0.30 6.26 -22.27
N LEU A 158 1.45 6.75 -22.74
CA LEU A 158 1.60 7.26 -24.10
C LEU A 158 1.69 6.15 -25.17
N ASN A 159 1.76 4.87 -24.77
CA ASN A 159 1.92 3.74 -25.70
C ASN A 159 0.66 3.41 -26.51
N THR A 160 -0.48 4.04 -26.21
CA THR A 160 -1.75 3.75 -26.88
C THR A 160 -2.44 5.03 -27.37
N GLY A 161 -3.35 4.90 -28.34
CA GLY A 161 -4.05 6.04 -28.92
C GLY A 161 -3.18 6.95 -29.78
N THR A 162 -3.54 8.23 -29.84
CA THR A 162 -2.80 9.27 -30.59
C THR A 162 -2.50 10.48 -29.68
N PRO A 163 -1.66 10.31 -28.64
CA PRO A 163 -1.46 11.34 -27.63
C PRO A 163 -0.77 12.60 -28.16
N TYR A 164 0.13 12.48 -29.14
CA TYR A 164 0.83 13.62 -29.73
C TYR A 164 0.05 14.20 -30.91
N ALA A 165 0.06 15.53 -31.01
CA ALA A 165 -0.48 16.25 -32.15
C ALA A 165 0.47 17.39 -32.57
N VAL A 166 0.63 17.57 -33.88
CA VAL A 166 1.32 18.71 -34.47
C VAL A 166 0.35 19.38 -35.43
N THR A 167 -0.07 20.60 -35.10
CA THR A 167 -1.00 21.40 -35.88
C THR A 167 -0.29 22.60 -36.47
N VAL A 168 -0.52 22.85 -37.75
CA VAL A 168 0.00 24.04 -38.45
C VAL A 168 -1.18 24.93 -38.79
N THR A 169 -1.20 26.14 -38.22
CA THR A 169 -2.23 27.13 -38.51
C THR A 169 -1.70 28.18 -39.47
N ALA A 170 -2.48 28.48 -40.52
CA ALA A 170 -2.17 29.49 -41.53
C ALA A 170 -0.79 29.33 -42.21
N GLY A 171 -0.42 28.09 -42.56
CA GLY A 171 0.91 27.79 -43.10
C GLY A 171 0.98 26.57 -44.03
N SER A 172 2.19 26.28 -44.52
CA SER A 172 2.48 25.19 -45.47
C SER A 172 3.44 24.12 -44.92
N THR A 173 3.99 24.30 -43.72
CA THR A 173 4.72 23.26 -42.98
C THR A 173 3.90 21.97 -42.94
N ALA A 174 4.54 20.86 -43.26
CA ALA A 174 3.92 19.55 -43.22
C ALA A 174 4.94 18.49 -42.79
N GLY A 175 4.44 17.42 -42.18
CA GLY A 175 5.27 16.33 -41.69
C GLY A 175 4.45 15.12 -41.28
N THR A 176 5.16 14.03 -41.05
CA THR A 176 4.60 12.75 -40.63
C THR A 176 4.95 12.52 -39.17
N LEU A 177 3.93 12.40 -38.32
CA LEU A 177 4.08 12.03 -36.92
C LEU A 177 4.05 10.50 -36.79
N VAL A 178 5.09 9.93 -36.18
CA VAL A 178 5.15 8.53 -35.78
C VAL A 178 5.25 8.49 -34.26
N GLN A 179 4.34 7.78 -33.61
CA GLN A 179 4.28 7.66 -32.16
C GLN A 179 4.79 6.28 -31.75
N ASN A 180 5.19 6.13 -30.49
CA ASN A 180 5.64 4.85 -29.92
C ASN A 180 6.85 4.26 -30.67
N VAL A 181 7.77 5.13 -31.07
CA VAL A 181 9.04 4.72 -31.69
C VAL A 181 9.85 3.90 -30.68
N VAL A 182 9.91 4.39 -29.44
CA VAL A 182 10.25 3.60 -28.25
C VAL A 182 9.01 3.59 -27.36
N ALA A 183 8.54 2.40 -27.02
CA ALA A 183 7.46 2.24 -26.06
C ALA A 183 7.97 2.57 -24.65
N GLY A 184 7.18 3.33 -23.89
CA GLY A 184 7.49 3.63 -22.51
C GLY A 184 7.29 2.43 -21.60
N VAL A 185 8.05 2.39 -20.50
CA VAL A 185 7.99 1.35 -19.45
C VAL A 185 7.97 2.07 -18.11
N ALA A 186 7.02 1.73 -17.23
CA ALA A 186 6.82 2.38 -15.94
C ALA A 186 7.95 2.11 -14.93
N SER A 187 8.06 2.96 -13.90
CA SER A 187 8.94 2.74 -12.76
C SER A 187 8.23 1.92 -11.66
N GLU A 188 8.74 0.71 -11.40
CA GLU A 188 8.33 -0.11 -10.26
C GLU A 188 8.76 0.50 -8.91
N ILE A 189 9.82 1.30 -8.92
CA ILE A 189 10.37 1.96 -7.72
C ILE A 189 9.40 3.04 -7.21
N ASN A 190 8.73 3.78 -8.11
CA ASN A 190 7.73 4.76 -7.72
C ASN A 190 6.55 4.11 -6.97
N ILE A 191 6.16 2.88 -7.34
CA ILE A 191 5.09 2.13 -6.65
C ILE A 191 5.52 1.77 -5.22
N MET A 192 6.76 1.30 -5.06
CA MET A 192 7.33 1.03 -3.73
C MET A 192 7.37 2.30 -2.87
N HIS A 193 7.84 3.42 -3.43
CA HIS A 193 7.89 4.70 -2.73
C HIS A 193 6.49 5.16 -2.32
N TYR A 194 5.49 5.03 -3.19
CA TYR A 194 4.10 5.35 -2.88
C TYR A 194 3.60 4.56 -1.66
N HIS A 195 3.77 3.24 -1.62
CA HIS A 195 3.30 2.46 -0.46
C HIS A 195 4.08 2.73 0.82
N VAL A 196 5.40 2.95 0.73
CA VAL A 196 6.23 3.28 1.90
C VAL A 196 5.88 4.66 2.44
N SER A 197 5.67 5.65 1.56
CA SER A 197 5.27 7.01 1.96
C SER A 197 3.88 7.01 2.58
N GLU A 198 2.91 6.30 2.01
CA GLU A 198 1.57 6.16 2.56
C GLU A 198 1.56 5.44 3.93
N TYR A 199 2.42 4.43 4.12
CA TYR A 199 2.60 3.80 5.44
C TYR A 199 3.07 4.82 6.48
N PHE A 200 4.14 5.57 6.18
CA PHE A 200 4.70 6.55 7.11
C PHE A 200 3.81 7.79 7.28
N ARG A 201 2.91 8.07 6.32
CA ARG A 201 1.89 9.12 6.47
C ARG A 201 0.90 8.77 7.58
N ALA A 202 0.41 7.53 7.63
CA ALA A 202 -0.47 7.07 8.71
C ALA A 202 0.28 6.74 10.01
N GLN A 203 1.50 6.20 9.93
CA GLN A 203 2.32 5.86 11.09
C GLN A 203 3.74 6.47 10.99
N PRO A 204 3.91 7.76 11.29
CA PRO A 204 5.20 8.45 11.17
C PRO A 204 6.32 7.93 12.08
N LYS A 205 5.97 7.12 13.10
CA LYS A 205 6.93 6.52 14.04
C LYS A 205 7.05 5.00 13.85
N GLY A 206 6.63 4.52 12.69
CA GLY A 206 6.65 3.09 12.35
C GLY A 206 8.05 2.51 12.27
N LYS A 207 8.13 1.19 12.42
CA LYS A 207 9.33 0.40 12.11
C LYS A 207 8.93 -0.54 10.97
N LEU A 208 9.35 -0.19 9.76
CA LEU A 208 8.97 -0.89 8.54
C LEU A 208 10.15 -1.70 8.01
N SER A 209 9.96 -3.00 7.83
CA SER A 209 10.89 -3.83 7.06
C SER A 209 10.39 -3.96 5.63
N ILE A 210 11.24 -3.63 4.66
CA ILE A 210 10.92 -3.71 3.23
C ILE A 210 11.65 -4.92 2.66
N GLY A 211 10.91 -5.84 2.06
CA GLY A 211 11.44 -6.98 1.32
C GLY A 211 11.11 -6.84 -0.16
N ILE A 212 12.11 -6.94 -1.04
CA ILE A 212 11.92 -6.87 -2.49
C ILE A 212 12.31 -8.19 -3.11
N TYR A 213 11.35 -8.90 -3.69
CA TYR A 213 11.55 -10.24 -4.25
C TYR A 213 10.96 -10.35 -5.64
N GLU A 214 11.45 -11.28 -6.44
CA GLU A 214 10.81 -11.64 -7.70
C GLU A 214 9.49 -12.39 -7.43
N THR A 215 8.67 -12.61 -8.47
CA THR A 215 7.38 -13.28 -8.36
C THR A 215 7.44 -14.56 -7.54
N SER A 216 6.52 -14.71 -6.59
CA SER A 216 6.43 -15.91 -5.75
C SER A 216 5.35 -16.88 -6.22
N THR A 217 5.56 -18.16 -5.94
CA THR A 217 4.56 -19.20 -6.21
C THR A 217 3.76 -19.58 -4.97
N ASP A 218 4.33 -19.37 -3.78
CA ASP A 218 3.81 -19.85 -2.48
C ASP A 218 3.94 -18.83 -1.34
N PHE A 219 4.50 -17.65 -1.62
CA PHE A 219 4.75 -16.56 -0.68
C PHE A 219 5.69 -16.90 0.50
N ALA A 220 6.61 -17.85 0.33
CA ALA A 220 7.59 -18.24 1.37
C ALA A 220 8.44 -17.06 1.90
N GLU A 221 8.53 -15.96 1.15
CA GLU A 221 9.19 -14.73 1.54
C GLU A 221 8.59 -14.11 2.80
N VAL A 222 7.31 -14.35 3.09
CA VAL A 222 6.65 -13.95 4.35
C VAL A 222 7.42 -14.50 5.56
N ASN A 223 7.72 -15.80 5.56
CA ASN A 223 8.49 -16.43 6.63
C ASN A 223 9.96 -15.99 6.60
N THR A 224 10.54 -15.79 5.42
CA THR A 224 11.93 -15.29 5.29
C THR A 224 12.11 -13.93 5.96
N ILE A 225 11.18 -13.00 5.76
CA ILE A 225 11.22 -11.68 6.39
C ILE A 225 10.91 -11.77 7.89
N GLN A 226 9.96 -12.63 8.27
CA GLN A 226 9.65 -12.89 9.67
C GLN A 226 10.87 -13.40 10.44
N ASP A 227 11.65 -14.30 9.84
CA ASP A 227 12.89 -14.85 10.39
C ASP A 227 14.01 -13.81 10.47
N TYR A 228 14.19 -13.01 9.42
CA TYR A 228 15.14 -11.90 9.43
C TYR A 228 14.88 -10.91 10.58
N ARG A 229 13.61 -10.74 10.96
CA ARG A 229 13.19 -9.89 12.08
C ARG A 229 13.01 -10.64 13.40
N GLU A 230 13.48 -11.89 13.48
CA GLU A 230 13.38 -12.73 14.69
C GLU A 230 11.94 -12.83 15.25
N GLY A 231 10.95 -12.76 14.36
CA GLY A 231 9.54 -12.81 14.73
C GLY A 231 8.98 -11.51 15.31
N GLU A 232 9.59 -10.34 15.08
CA GLU A 232 9.09 -9.06 15.59
C GLU A 232 7.89 -8.47 14.82
N ILE A 233 7.70 -8.83 13.54
CA ILE A 233 6.64 -8.24 12.71
C ILE A 233 5.26 -8.76 13.13
N ARG A 234 4.26 -7.87 13.09
CA ARG A 234 2.87 -8.12 13.52
C ARG A 234 1.87 -7.99 12.38
N GLN A 235 2.15 -7.13 11.42
CA GLN A 235 1.40 -7.02 10.19
C GLN A 235 2.33 -6.90 8.99
N MET A 236 1.97 -7.53 7.88
CA MET A 236 2.71 -7.46 6.62
C MET A 236 1.79 -7.04 5.48
N GLY A 237 2.16 -5.99 4.76
CA GLY A 237 1.55 -5.65 3.48
C GLY A 237 2.29 -6.35 2.34
N VAL A 238 1.58 -7.00 1.44
CA VAL A 238 2.09 -7.67 0.25
C VAL A 238 1.54 -6.95 -0.98
N TYR A 239 2.42 -6.54 -1.87
CA TYR A 239 2.04 -5.94 -3.16
C TYR A 239 2.55 -6.81 -4.31
N THR A 240 1.66 -7.10 -5.26
CA THR A 240 1.98 -7.81 -6.50
C THR A 240 1.19 -7.24 -7.68
N GLN A 241 1.83 -7.13 -8.84
CA GLN A 241 1.17 -6.82 -10.10
C GLN A 241 0.60 -8.07 -10.82
N ALA A 242 0.67 -9.23 -10.17
CA ALA A 242 -0.01 -10.43 -10.64
C ALA A 242 -1.53 -10.28 -10.46
N ALA A 243 -2.29 -10.82 -11.42
CA ALA A 243 -3.74 -10.80 -11.38
C ALA A 243 -4.26 -11.48 -10.10
N PHE A 244 -5.25 -10.86 -9.46
CA PHE A 244 -5.84 -11.41 -8.23
C PHE A 244 -6.40 -12.81 -8.43
N ALA A 245 -6.11 -13.69 -7.47
CA ALA A 245 -6.72 -15.01 -7.34
C ALA A 245 -6.91 -15.34 -5.86
N THR A 246 -8.07 -15.92 -5.51
CA THR A 246 -8.32 -16.40 -4.13
C THR A 246 -7.31 -17.45 -3.68
N ALA A 247 -6.74 -18.23 -4.61
CA ALA A 247 -5.67 -19.18 -4.31
C ALA A 247 -4.40 -18.53 -3.75
N ASP A 248 -4.16 -17.24 -4.00
CA ASP A 248 -3.03 -16.53 -3.38
C ASP A 248 -3.33 -16.14 -1.93
N VAL A 249 -4.62 -15.96 -1.59
CA VAL A 249 -5.08 -15.78 -0.19
C VAL A 249 -4.83 -17.07 0.61
N ASP A 250 -5.21 -18.23 0.07
CA ASP A 250 -4.96 -19.56 0.69
C ASP A 250 -3.46 -19.80 0.96
N LYS A 251 -2.59 -19.41 0.00
CA LYS A 251 -1.13 -19.55 0.15
C LYS A 251 -0.59 -18.63 1.23
N LEU A 252 -1.02 -17.36 1.27
CA LEU A 252 -0.61 -16.44 2.33
C LEU A 252 -1.10 -16.89 3.71
N GLN A 253 -2.32 -17.43 3.81
CA GLN A 253 -2.82 -18.06 5.03
C GLN A 253 -1.91 -19.21 5.46
N THR A 254 -1.49 -20.06 4.52
CA THR A 254 -0.55 -21.14 4.80
C THR A 254 0.75 -20.61 5.40
N GLN A 255 1.31 -19.53 4.85
CA GLN A 255 2.53 -18.92 5.38
C GLN A 255 2.33 -18.28 6.76
N ALA A 256 1.21 -17.60 6.99
CA ALA A 256 0.87 -17.01 8.28
C ALA A 256 0.66 -18.08 9.36
N ALA A 257 -0.02 -19.18 9.04
CA ALA A 257 -0.20 -20.32 9.95
C ALA A 257 1.12 -21.03 10.28
N LEU A 258 2.04 -21.14 9.31
CA LEU A 258 3.40 -21.64 9.55
C LEU A 258 4.18 -20.70 10.51
N ALA A 259 4.06 -19.39 10.34
CA ALA A 259 4.69 -18.42 11.23
C ALA A 259 4.11 -18.50 12.66
N GLU A 260 2.79 -18.65 12.79
CA GLU A 260 2.09 -18.83 14.07
C GLU A 260 2.51 -20.13 14.78
N THR A 261 2.60 -21.24 14.05
CA THR A 261 3.13 -22.52 14.58
C THR A 261 4.56 -22.37 15.12
N ASN A 262 5.34 -21.48 14.51
CA ASN A 262 6.69 -21.13 14.94
C ASN A 262 6.74 -19.97 15.95
N TYR A 263 5.62 -19.62 16.58
CA TYR A 263 5.48 -18.60 17.61
C TYR A 263 5.72 -17.16 17.15
N LYS A 264 5.50 -16.88 15.86
CA LYS A 264 5.71 -15.57 15.22
C LYS A 264 4.44 -15.12 14.48
N PRO A 265 3.24 -15.13 15.11
CA PRO A 265 1.99 -14.83 14.42
C PRO A 265 1.97 -13.39 13.88
N LEU A 266 1.37 -13.23 12.71
CA LEU A 266 1.18 -11.95 12.02
C LEU A 266 -0.13 -11.97 11.21
N SER A 267 -0.65 -10.78 10.93
CA SER A 267 -1.71 -10.57 9.93
C SER A 267 -1.10 -10.12 8.60
N VAL A 268 -1.70 -10.51 7.48
CA VAL A 268 -1.23 -10.20 6.14
C VAL A 268 -2.29 -9.43 5.37
N LEU A 269 -1.89 -8.35 4.73
CA LEU A 269 -2.70 -7.61 3.76
C LEU A 269 -2.14 -7.89 2.37
N ILE A 270 -2.98 -8.15 1.37
CA ILE A 270 -2.54 -8.30 -0.01
C ILE A 270 -3.25 -7.29 -0.92
N GLN A 271 -2.44 -6.63 -1.75
CA GLN A 271 -2.88 -5.92 -2.95
C GLN A 271 -2.36 -6.66 -4.18
N SER A 272 -3.30 -7.17 -4.99
CA SER A 272 -3.04 -7.76 -6.30
C SER A 272 -3.53 -6.84 -7.43
N ASP A 273 -3.31 -7.26 -8.67
CA ASP A 273 -3.82 -6.57 -9.85
C ASP A 273 -5.28 -6.96 -10.15
N PHE A 274 -6.15 -5.95 -10.11
CA PHE A 274 -7.57 -6.00 -10.48
C PHE A 274 -7.86 -5.19 -11.75
N SER A 275 -6.85 -4.62 -12.44
CA SER A 275 -7.04 -3.79 -13.64
C SER A 275 -7.87 -4.46 -14.74
N ALA A 276 -7.85 -5.79 -14.83
CA ALA A 276 -8.63 -6.56 -15.80
C ALA A 276 -10.08 -6.86 -15.36
N VAL A 277 -10.47 -6.53 -14.13
CA VAL A 277 -11.84 -6.72 -13.64
C VAL A 277 -12.73 -5.63 -14.21
N THR A 278 -13.65 -6.01 -15.09
CA THR A 278 -14.57 -5.08 -15.76
C THR A 278 -15.86 -4.84 -14.98
N ASP A 279 -16.23 -5.75 -14.07
CA ASP A 279 -17.42 -5.65 -13.22
C ASP A 279 -17.08 -6.10 -11.80
N LEU A 280 -17.11 -5.16 -10.86
CA LEU A 280 -16.81 -5.40 -9.45
C LEU A 280 -17.83 -6.34 -8.80
N THR A 281 -19.05 -6.44 -9.35
CA THR A 281 -20.08 -7.34 -8.80
C THR A 281 -19.79 -8.83 -9.08
N LEU A 282 -18.79 -9.13 -9.92
CA LEU A 282 -18.34 -10.48 -10.21
C LEU A 282 -17.13 -10.92 -9.38
N LEU A 283 -16.64 -10.07 -8.46
CA LEU A 283 -15.61 -10.46 -7.51
C LEU A 283 -16.04 -11.69 -6.70
N SER A 284 -15.07 -12.55 -6.39
CA SER A 284 -15.29 -13.70 -5.51
C SER A 284 -15.60 -13.23 -4.09
N ASP A 285 -16.54 -13.89 -3.44
CA ASP A 285 -16.88 -13.66 -2.03
C ASP A 285 -15.80 -14.26 -1.12
N LEU A 286 -15.05 -13.40 -0.42
CA LEU A 286 -13.96 -13.81 0.47
C LEU A 286 -14.47 -14.45 1.76
N HIS A 287 -15.74 -14.25 2.12
CA HIS A 287 -16.34 -14.90 3.29
C HIS A 287 -16.61 -16.40 3.07
N THR A 288 -16.41 -16.90 1.86
CA THR A 288 -16.45 -18.34 1.55
C THR A 288 -15.12 -19.05 1.84
N LEU A 289 -14.04 -18.30 2.10
CA LEU A 289 -12.70 -18.82 2.37
C LEU A 289 -12.52 -19.17 3.86
N SER A 290 -11.33 -19.67 4.21
CA SER A 290 -10.95 -20.08 5.58
C SER A 290 -9.60 -19.50 5.98
N ASP A 291 -9.38 -18.24 5.61
CA ASP A 291 -8.09 -17.53 5.66
C ASP A 291 -8.13 -16.35 6.65
N PRO A 292 -8.29 -16.61 7.97
CA PRO A 292 -8.50 -15.55 8.96
C PRO A 292 -7.30 -14.61 9.16
N LYS A 293 -6.10 -14.95 8.65
CA LYS A 293 -4.90 -14.12 8.77
C LYS A 293 -4.69 -13.20 7.58
N VAL A 294 -5.54 -13.26 6.54
CA VAL A 294 -5.33 -12.54 5.29
C VAL A 294 -6.49 -11.60 5.01
N SER A 295 -6.18 -10.36 4.62
CA SER A 295 -7.14 -9.36 4.15
C SER A 295 -6.76 -8.90 2.75
N VAL A 296 -7.74 -8.67 1.88
CA VAL A 296 -7.51 -8.23 0.50
C VAL A 296 -7.91 -6.77 0.37
N THR A 297 -6.96 -5.92 -0.05
CA THR A 297 -7.26 -4.52 -0.34
C THR A 297 -7.65 -4.36 -1.81
N ILE A 298 -8.68 -3.55 -2.07
CA ILE A 298 -9.16 -3.24 -3.42
C ILE A 298 -9.43 -1.75 -3.64
N GLY A 299 -9.34 -0.92 -2.61
CA GLY A 299 -9.43 0.54 -2.75
C GLY A 299 -8.16 1.13 -3.35
N GLN A 300 -8.28 2.25 -4.06
CA GLN A 300 -7.17 3.03 -4.60
C GLN A 300 -7.54 4.52 -4.66
N ASP A 301 -6.53 5.38 -4.82
CA ASP A 301 -6.73 6.78 -5.16
C ASP A 301 -7.29 6.96 -6.59
N GLY A 302 -8.14 7.98 -6.77
CA GLY A 302 -8.86 8.24 -8.02
C GLY A 302 -8.43 9.49 -8.78
N GLU A 303 -7.62 10.39 -8.22
CA GLU A 303 -7.28 11.69 -8.85
C GLU A 303 -5.92 12.30 -8.41
N ALA A 304 -5.07 11.57 -7.72
CA ALA A 304 -3.78 12.03 -7.21
C ALA A 304 -2.67 11.06 -7.61
N LEU A 305 -1.64 10.87 -6.78
CA LEU A 305 -0.44 10.12 -7.15
C LEU A 305 -0.75 8.64 -7.44
N GLY A 306 -1.58 8.00 -6.62
CA GLY A 306 -1.99 6.62 -6.82
C GLY A 306 -2.75 6.42 -8.13
N TYR A 307 -3.56 7.39 -8.57
CA TYR A 307 -4.19 7.32 -9.89
C TYR A 307 -3.20 7.60 -11.03
N LYS A 308 -2.24 8.51 -10.86
CA LYS A 308 -1.14 8.71 -11.84
C LYS A 308 -0.35 7.42 -12.05
N LEU A 309 -0.01 6.72 -10.96
CA LEU A 309 0.71 5.45 -11.03
C LEU A 309 -0.14 4.35 -11.69
N PHE A 310 -1.45 4.31 -11.47
CA PHE A 310 -2.36 3.41 -12.20
C PHE A 310 -2.28 3.63 -13.70
N LEU A 311 -2.37 4.87 -14.15
CA LEU A 311 -2.31 5.24 -15.56
C LEU A 311 -0.91 4.97 -16.17
N ALA A 312 0.15 5.25 -15.41
CA ALA A 312 1.52 5.04 -15.85
C ALA A 312 1.87 3.55 -15.98
N THR A 313 1.26 2.67 -15.19
CA THR A 313 1.59 1.23 -15.16
C THR A 313 0.57 0.36 -15.90
N GLY A 314 -0.69 0.82 -15.99
CA GLY A 314 -1.82 0.00 -16.38
C GLY A 314 -2.14 -1.11 -15.38
N LYS A 315 -1.69 -0.96 -14.13
CA LYS A 315 -1.79 -1.96 -13.05
C LYS A 315 -2.40 -1.35 -11.81
N SER A 316 -3.10 -2.17 -11.02
CA SER A 316 -3.58 -1.75 -9.71
C SER A 316 -2.42 -1.30 -8.82
N ILE A 317 -2.59 -0.17 -8.14
CA ILE A 317 -1.67 0.33 -7.11
C ILE A 317 -2.28 0.05 -5.73
N GLY A 318 -3.57 0.32 -5.57
CA GLY A 318 -4.30 0.01 -4.35
C GLY A 318 -3.93 0.85 -3.13
N THR A 319 -4.24 0.31 -1.95
CA THR A 319 -4.17 1.01 -0.65
C THR A 319 -3.35 0.26 0.42
N VAL A 320 -2.65 -0.82 0.07
CA VAL A 320 -1.95 -1.65 1.06
C VAL A 320 -0.99 -0.88 1.98
N GLY A 321 -0.29 0.13 1.45
CA GLY A 321 0.60 1.00 2.24
C GLY A 321 -0.13 1.77 3.33
N ILE A 322 -1.22 2.46 2.97
CA ILE A 322 -2.01 3.24 3.93
C ILE A 322 -2.76 2.34 4.92
N THR A 323 -3.30 1.20 4.47
CA THR A 323 -3.97 0.22 5.33
C THR A 323 -3.00 -0.36 6.36
N LEU A 324 -1.78 -0.70 5.94
CA LEU A 324 -0.72 -1.16 6.83
C LEU A 324 -0.35 -0.09 7.87
N GLY A 325 -0.26 1.17 7.43
CA GLY A 325 0.02 2.30 8.31
C GLY A 325 -1.08 2.52 9.34
N ALA A 326 -2.35 2.44 8.94
CA ALA A 326 -3.50 2.56 9.84
C ALA A 326 -3.52 1.46 10.91
N LEU A 327 -3.30 0.20 10.53
CA LEU A 327 -3.18 -0.91 11.48
C LEU A 327 -2.00 -0.73 12.44
N SER A 328 -0.86 -0.28 11.92
CA SER A 328 0.35 0.01 12.70
C SER A 328 0.18 1.19 13.66
N PHE A 329 -0.74 2.11 13.39
CA PHE A 329 -1.09 3.24 14.26
C PHE A 329 -2.10 2.86 15.35
N GLY A 330 -3.08 2.02 15.04
CA GLY A 330 -4.10 1.56 16.00
C GLY A 330 -3.55 0.64 17.08
N LYS A 331 -4.21 0.64 18.25
CA LYS A 331 -4.08 -0.46 19.23
C LYS A 331 -4.51 -1.77 18.57
N VAL A 332 -4.13 -2.92 19.13
CA VAL A 332 -4.50 -4.22 18.55
C VAL A 332 -6.01 -4.45 18.48
N SER A 333 -6.79 -3.81 19.37
CA SER A 333 -8.25 -3.88 19.46
C SER A 333 -8.99 -2.85 18.60
N ASP A 334 -8.28 -1.87 18.03
CA ASP A 334 -8.94 -0.82 17.24
C ASP A 334 -9.35 -1.36 15.87
N SER A 335 -10.61 -1.12 15.48
CA SER A 335 -11.00 -1.21 14.08
C SER A 335 -10.51 0.02 13.33
N ILE A 336 -9.82 -0.19 12.20
CA ILE A 336 -9.39 0.89 11.31
C ILE A 336 -10.57 1.59 10.62
N ALA A 337 -11.79 1.04 10.70
CA ALA A 337 -13.00 1.68 10.22
C ALA A 337 -13.54 2.76 11.17
N HIS A 338 -12.95 2.97 12.36
CA HIS A 338 -13.41 3.99 13.30
C HIS A 338 -13.21 5.43 12.73
N PRO A 339 -14.29 6.12 12.31
CA PRO A 339 -14.17 7.34 11.51
C PRO A 339 -13.62 8.54 12.29
N ALA A 340 -13.76 8.59 13.61
CA ALA A 340 -13.19 9.69 14.40
C ALA A 340 -11.66 9.56 14.59
N LYS A 341 -11.08 8.38 14.31
CA LYS A 341 -9.66 8.10 14.51
C LYS A 341 -8.89 7.90 13.20
N PHE A 342 -9.50 7.25 12.22
CA PHE A 342 -8.82 6.84 10.99
C PHE A 342 -9.36 7.57 9.77
N GLN A 343 -9.07 8.87 9.70
CA GLN A 343 -9.24 9.66 8.49
C GLN A 343 -8.05 9.50 7.55
N MET A 344 -8.25 8.98 6.34
CA MET A 344 -7.15 8.67 5.42
C MET A 344 -6.90 9.72 4.33
N ALA A 345 -7.84 10.62 4.06
CA ALA A 345 -7.70 11.65 3.02
C ALA A 345 -6.68 12.74 3.40
N SER A 346 -5.76 13.09 2.48
CA SER A 346 -4.78 14.17 2.66
C SER A 346 -4.27 14.74 1.32
N GLY A 347 -5.18 15.08 0.40
CA GLY A 347 -4.88 15.38 -1.01
C GLY A 347 -4.77 14.10 -1.83
N GLU A 348 -4.01 13.12 -1.34
CA GLU A 348 -4.11 11.72 -1.73
C GLU A 348 -5.32 11.05 -1.06
N LEU A 349 -5.98 10.12 -1.75
CA LEU A 349 -7.14 9.36 -1.29
C LEU A 349 -8.33 10.24 -0.86
N ASP A 350 -8.43 11.47 -1.39
CA ASP A 350 -9.65 12.26 -1.23
C ASP A 350 -10.67 11.94 -2.33
N SER A 351 -10.22 11.73 -3.56
CA SER A 351 -11.02 11.11 -4.62
C SER A 351 -10.72 9.63 -4.63
N LEU A 352 -11.76 8.80 -4.54
CA LEU A 352 -11.63 7.36 -4.34
C LEU A 352 -11.96 6.62 -5.62
N ALA A 353 -11.19 5.56 -5.89
CA ALA A 353 -11.45 4.59 -6.95
C ALA A 353 -11.27 3.17 -6.42
N PHE A 354 -11.77 2.19 -7.16
CA PHE A 354 -11.40 0.79 -6.97
C PHE A 354 -10.15 0.48 -7.78
N ALA A 355 -9.44 -0.59 -7.41
CA ALA A 355 -8.17 -0.99 -8.00
C ALA A 355 -8.24 -1.34 -9.50
N ASN A 356 -9.44 -1.46 -10.07
CA ASN A 356 -9.66 -1.57 -11.51
C ASN A 356 -9.79 -0.20 -12.23
N GLY A 357 -9.68 0.91 -11.52
CA GLY A 357 -9.84 2.28 -12.02
C GLY A 357 -11.28 2.82 -12.00
N SER A 358 -12.27 2.04 -11.52
CA SER A 358 -13.65 2.51 -11.42
C SER A 358 -13.77 3.56 -10.31
N GLN A 359 -14.20 4.77 -10.66
CA GLN A 359 -14.39 5.85 -9.69
C GLN A 359 -15.49 5.49 -8.70
N PHE A 360 -15.23 5.66 -7.41
CA PHE A 360 -16.19 5.39 -6.33
C PHE A 360 -17.48 6.19 -6.53
N SER A 361 -17.36 7.46 -6.93
CA SER A 361 -18.50 8.36 -7.22
C SER A 361 -19.31 7.94 -8.45
N GLY A 362 -18.78 7.06 -9.30
CA GLY A 362 -19.44 6.54 -10.50
C GLY A 362 -20.25 5.26 -10.25
N LEU A 363 -20.12 4.63 -9.08
CA LEU A 363 -20.83 3.40 -8.73
C LEU A 363 -22.09 3.70 -7.91
N SER A 364 -23.10 2.83 -8.03
CA SER A 364 -24.26 2.88 -7.15
C SER A 364 -23.92 2.36 -5.75
N ASN A 365 -24.66 2.82 -4.73
CA ASN A 365 -24.48 2.31 -3.36
C ASN A 365 -24.60 0.79 -3.30
N GLY A 366 -25.55 0.18 -4.02
CA GLY A 366 -25.70 -1.27 -4.03
C GLY A 366 -24.51 -2.03 -4.64
N GLN A 367 -23.77 -1.43 -5.58
CA GLN A 367 -22.52 -2.02 -6.09
C GLN A 367 -21.39 -1.89 -5.07
N ILE A 368 -21.35 -0.79 -4.31
CA ILE A 368 -20.35 -0.59 -3.26
C ILE A 368 -20.64 -1.54 -2.09
N ASP A 369 -21.90 -1.66 -1.68
CA ASP A 369 -22.36 -2.59 -0.65
C ASP A 369 -22.06 -4.04 -1.05
N ASP A 370 -22.23 -4.43 -2.32
CA ASP A 370 -21.87 -5.77 -2.81
C ASP A 370 -20.35 -6.07 -2.73
N VAL A 371 -19.48 -5.06 -2.82
CA VAL A 371 -18.03 -5.24 -2.61
C VAL A 371 -17.70 -5.36 -1.12
N ASP A 372 -18.34 -4.55 -0.26
CA ASP A 372 -18.23 -4.61 1.22
C ASP A 372 -18.69 -5.98 1.75
N ASP A 373 -19.86 -6.44 1.31
CA ASP A 373 -20.48 -7.72 1.67
C ASP A 373 -19.63 -8.94 1.26
N LYS A 374 -18.66 -8.76 0.36
CA LYS A 374 -17.71 -9.82 -0.07
C LYS A 374 -16.39 -9.80 0.71
N GLY A 375 -16.23 -8.89 1.67
CA GLY A 375 -15.10 -8.86 2.60
C GLY A 375 -13.82 -8.23 2.06
N TYR A 376 -13.89 -7.43 0.99
CA TYR A 376 -12.73 -6.66 0.52
C TYR A 376 -12.56 -5.39 1.34
N VAL A 377 -11.31 -4.98 1.58
CA VAL A 377 -11.00 -3.73 2.31
C VAL A 377 -10.75 -2.58 1.32
N PHE A 378 -11.47 -1.48 1.49
CA PHE A 378 -11.35 -0.28 0.67
C PHE A 378 -11.71 0.99 1.46
N LEU A 379 -11.59 2.15 0.81
CA LEU A 379 -12.01 3.41 1.41
C LEU A 379 -13.38 3.82 0.88
N LYS A 380 -14.24 4.35 1.76
CA LYS A 380 -15.55 4.91 1.45
C LYS A 380 -15.66 6.35 1.92
N LYS A 381 -16.68 7.04 1.40
CA LYS A 381 -17.14 8.34 1.89
C LYS A 381 -18.36 8.15 2.81
N HIS A 382 -18.41 8.90 3.91
CA HIS A 382 -19.61 9.03 4.72
C HIS A 382 -20.35 10.31 4.39
N PHE A 383 -21.67 10.23 4.17
CA PHE A 383 -22.46 11.44 3.95
C PHE A 383 -22.50 12.29 5.24
N GLY A 384 -22.15 13.57 5.14
CA GLY A 384 -22.11 14.49 6.27
C GLY A 384 -20.83 14.45 7.11
N LEU A 385 -19.83 13.64 6.72
CA LEU A 385 -18.51 13.62 7.35
C LEU A 385 -17.42 13.71 6.26
N SER A 386 -16.65 14.78 6.28
CA SER A 386 -15.61 15.03 5.29
C SER A 386 -14.47 14.01 5.38
N GLY A 387 -13.94 13.61 4.22
CA GLY A 387 -12.78 12.72 4.01
C GLY A 387 -13.13 11.26 3.74
N SER A 388 -12.15 10.38 3.87
CA SER A 388 -12.16 8.98 3.39
C SER A 388 -11.80 8.01 4.51
N TYR A 389 -12.62 6.97 4.67
CA TYR A 389 -12.58 6.07 5.82
C TYR A 389 -12.60 4.62 5.35
N PHE A 390 -12.00 3.71 6.09
CA PHE A 390 -12.11 2.30 5.78
C PHE A 390 -13.55 1.82 5.89
N ASP A 391 -13.93 0.91 5.00
CA ASP A 391 -15.21 0.22 5.03
C ASP A 391 -15.31 -0.73 6.23
N ASN A 392 -14.29 -1.57 6.40
CA ASN A 392 -14.10 -2.43 7.55
C ASN A 392 -12.63 -2.91 7.62
N ASP A 393 -12.35 -3.80 8.58
CA ASP A 393 -11.07 -4.49 8.70
C ASP A 393 -11.22 -6.00 8.48
N TYR A 394 -11.97 -6.38 7.43
CA TYR A 394 -12.28 -7.76 7.04
C TYR A 394 -11.05 -8.65 6.86
N THR A 395 -11.20 -9.92 7.21
CA THR A 395 -10.31 -11.02 6.80
C THR A 395 -11.09 -11.99 5.91
N ALA A 396 -10.36 -12.81 5.13
CA ALA A 396 -10.92 -13.74 4.16
C ALA A 396 -11.46 -15.02 4.83
N VAL A 397 -12.48 -14.86 5.66
CA VAL A 397 -13.18 -15.95 6.35
C VAL A 397 -14.64 -15.59 6.54
N ALA A 398 -15.49 -16.57 6.81
CA ALA A 398 -16.91 -16.35 7.09
C ALA A 398 -17.14 -15.26 8.15
N VAL A 399 -18.09 -14.36 7.89
CA VAL A 399 -18.46 -13.25 8.81
C VAL A 399 -18.84 -13.74 10.22
N SER A 400 -19.35 -14.97 10.33
CA SER A 400 -19.71 -15.60 11.60
C SER A 400 -18.50 -16.12 12.40
N SER A 401 -17.29 -16.06 11.84
CA SER A 401 -16.06 -16.43 12.53
C SER A 401 -15.66 -15.36 13.54
N ASP A 402 -15.15 -15.79 14.70
CA ASP A 402 -14.54 -14.90 15.69
C ASP A 402 -13.26 -14.21 15.18
N TYR A 403 -12.76 -14.64 14.02
CA TYR A 403 -11.54 -14.12 13.38
C TYR A 403 -11.84 -13.37 12.08
N ALA A 404 -13.08 -12.90 11.88
CA ALA A 404 -13.53 -12.23 10.67
C ALA A 404 -12.98 -10.80 10.48
N ARG A 405 -12.29 -10.25 11.49
CA ARG A 405 -11.59 -8.97 11.40
C ARG A 405 -10.15 -9.05 11.88
N VAL A 406 -9.34 -8.11 11.38
CA VAL A 406 -7.93 -7.98 11.73
C VAL A 406 -7.76 -7.65 13.21
N LYS A 407 -8.59 -6.77 13.78
CA LYS A 407 -8.52 -6.43 15.21
C LYS A 407 -8.66 -7.65 16.13
N GLU A 408 -9.57 -8.59 15.83
CA GLU A 408 -9.72 -9.81 16.65
C GLU A 408 -8.48 -10.71 16.55
N ASN A 409 -7.95 -10.88 15.34
CA ASN A 409 -6.72 -11.63 15.10
C ASN A 409 -5.53 -11.01 15.84
N ARG A 410 -5.39 -9.68 15.81
CA ARG A 410 -4.29 -8.98 16.51
C ARG A 410 -4.38 -9.13 18.02
N VAL A 411 -5.59 -9.08 18.60
CA VAL A 411 -5.83 -9.30 20.03
C VAL A 411 -5.44 -10.71 20.44
N ILE A 412 -5.92 -11.75 19.75
CA ILE A 412 -5.62 -13.14 20.13
C ILE A 412 -4.13 -13.48 19.92
N ASP A 413 -3.50 -12.92 18.88
CA ASP A 413 -2.07 -13.12 18.61
C ASP A 413 -1.22 -12.46 19.68
N LYS A 414 -1.59 -11.25 20.13
CA LYS A 414 -0.92 -10.56 21.24
C LYS A 414 -1.07 -11.32 22.55
N ALA A 415 -2.28 -11.78 22.87
CA ALA A 415 -2.54 -12.57 24.06
C ALA A 415 -1.69 -13.86 24.07
N SER A 416 -1.64 -14.56 22.95
CA SER A 416 -0.85 -15.80 22.79
C SER A 416 0.65 -15.54 22.97
N ARG A 417 1.20 -14.47 22.39
CA ARG A 417 2.60 -14.07 22.58
C ARG A 417 2.90 -13.73 24.04
N ASN A 418 2.04 -12.94 24.68
CA ASN A 418 2.22 -12.52 26.07
C ASN A 418 2.20 -13.74 27.00
N VAL A 419 1.18 -14.60 26.90
CA VAL A 419 1.07 -15.81 27.72
C VAL A 419 2.29 -16.71 27.52
N ARG A 420 2.73 -16.91 26.27
CA ARG A 420 3.93 -17.70 25.99
C ARG A 420 5.18 -17.12 26.65
N SER A 421 5.37 -15.81 26.60
CA SER A 421 6.54 -15.15 27.22
C SER A 421 6.63 -15.42 28.73
N PHE A 422 5.49 -15.40 29.42
CA PHE A 422 5.42 -15.65 30.87
C PHE A 422 5.50 -17.14 31.23
N LEU A 423 4.95 -18.03 30.39
CA LEU A 423 4.95 -19.48 30.65
C LEU A 423 6.26 -20.17 30.25
N LEU A 424 6.97 -19.67 29.24
CA LEU A 424 8.15 -20.33 28.69
C LEU A 424 9.25 -20.63 29.73
N PRO A 425 9.60 -19.71 30.67
CA PRO A 425 10.57 -20.01 31.73
C PRO A 425 10.13 -21.12 32.69
N SER A 426 8.85 -21.46 32.69
CA SER A 426 8.24 -22.51 33.53
C SER A 426 8.12 -23.85 32.81
N LEU A 427 8.71 -24.00 31.62
CA LEU A 427 8.75 -25.28 30.93
C LEU A 427 9.67 -26.26 31.69
N ALA A 428 9.23 -27.51 31.82
CA ALA A 428 9.95 -28.59 32.49
C ALA A 428 10.26 -28.35 33.99
N ILE A 429 9.57 -27.43 34.65
CA ILE A 429 9.66 -27.29 36.11
C ILE A 429 8.88 -28.42 36.81
N PRO A 430 9.28 -28.83 38.03
CA PRO A 430 8.52 -29.81 38.79
C PRO A 430 7.11 -29.33 39.14
N LEU A 431 6.09 -30.11 38.78
CA LEU A 431 4.71 -29.91 39.22
C LEU A 431 4.51 -30.64 40.55
N LYS A 432 4.25 -29.90 41.64
CA LYS A 432 4.01 -30.52 42.95
C LYS A 432 2.59 -31.05 43.03
N LEU A 433 2.45 -32.27 43.53
CA LEU A 433 1.18 -32.99 43.66
C LEU A 433 0.85 -33.23 45.14
N ASN A 434 -0.43 -33.43 45.40
CA ASN A 434 -0.94 -33.93 46.67
C ASN A 434 -0.76 -35.46 46.75
N ASP A 435 -1.00 -36.03 47.93
CA ASP A 435 -0.92 -37.47 48.17
C ASP A 435 -1.94 -38.27 47.33
N ASP A 436 -3.04 -37.64 46.92
CA ASP A 436 -4.06 -38.22 46.04
C ASP A 436 -3.71 -38.17 44.55
N GLY A 437 -2.54 -37.62 44.19
CA GLY A 437 -2.06 -37.49 42.82
C GLY A 437 -2.58 -36.27 42.06
N THR A 438 -3.44 -35.45 42.66
CA THR A 438 -3.92 -34.18 42.07
C THR A 438 -2.85 -33.09 42.19
N MET A 439 -2.92 -32.07 41.33
CA MET A 439 -2.00 -30.93 41.43
C MET A 439 -2.24 -30.13 42.70
N ARG A 440 -1.15 -29.75 43.39
CA ARG A 440 -1.22 -28.90 44.57
C ARG A 440 -1.75 -27.51 44.22
N GLU A 441 -2.53 -26.94 45.13
CA GLU A 441 -3.17 -25.64 44.94
C GLU A 441 -2.16 -24.50 44.66
N ASP A 442 -0.99 -24.52 45.29
CA ASP A 442 0.05 -23.50 45.05
C ASP A 442 0.67 -23.63 43.64
N THR A 443 0.85 -24.85 43.13
CA THR A 443 1.29 -25.09 41.75
C THR A 443 0.29 -24.47 40.79
N VAL A 444 -1.00 -24.78 40.97
CA VAL A 444 -2.09 -24.23 40.15
C VAL A 444 -2.14 -22.71 40.23
N ALA A 445 -2.07 -22.14 41.44
CA ALA A 445 -2.09 -20.70 41.65
C ALA A 445 -0.90 -19.99 40.98
N ASN A 446 0.29 -20.60 41.00
CA ASN A 446 1.47 -20.01 40.40
C ASN A 446 1.35 -19.91 38.87
N PHE A 447 0.90 -20.97 38.19
CA PHE A 447 0.67 -20.94 36.74
C PHE A 447 -0.47 -19.98 36.35
N LYS A 448 -1.54 -19.91 37.15
CA LYS A 448 -2.58 -18.90 36.96
C LYS A 448 -2.02 -17.48 37.06
N ASN A 449 -1.16 -17.19 38.03
CA ASN A 449 -0.53 -15.88 38.20
C ASN A 449 0.34 -15.49 37.00
N TYR A 450 1.03 -16.44 36.36
CA TYR A 450 1.79 -16.16 35.13
C TYR A 450 0.89 -15.71 33.99
N CYS A 451 -0.21 -16.44 33.73
CA CYS A 451 -1.17 -16.08 32.69
C CYS A 451 -1.89 -14.77 33.03
N ASN A 452 -2.31 -14.57 34.28
CA ASN A 452 -2.97 -13.34 34.71
C ASN A 452 -2.10 -12.11 34.46
N ARG A 453 -0.84 -12.12 34.90
CA ARG A 453 0.09 -11.01 34.68
C ARG A 453 0.29 -10.66 33.20
N ALA A 454 0.23 -11.67 32.33
CA ALA A 454 0.37 -11.49 30.89
C ALA A 454 -0.84 -10.77 30.26
N LEU A 455 -2.05 -11.01 30.79
CA LEU A 455 -3.32 -10.50 30.25
C LEU A 455 -3.82 -9.24 30.98
N GLU A 456 -3.49 -9.06 32.26
CA GLU A 456 -3.77 -7.84 33.04
C GLU A 456 -3.21 -6.58 32.36
N GLN A 457 -2.06 -6.69 31.69
CA GLN A 457 -1.51 -5.56 30.95
C GLN A 457 -2.40 -5.16 29.77
N MET A 458 -2.91 -6.15 29.02
CA MET A 458 -3.82 -5.90 27.89
C MET A 458 -5.17 -5.35 28.36
N GLU A 459 -5.67 -5.81 29.51
CA GLU A 459 -6.87 -5.24 30.14
C GLU A 459 -6.66 -3.77 30.52
N ARG A 460 -5.52 -3.45 31.16
CA ARG A 460 -5.16 -2.07 31.53
C ARG A 460 -4.95 -1.15 30.34
N ASP A 461 -4.53 -1.70 29.21
CA ASP A 461 -4.30 -0.94 27.97
C ASP A 461 -5.58 -0.80 27.13
N ASP A 462 -6.74 -1.25 27.63
CA ASP A 462 -8.03 -1.29 26.93
C ASP A 462 -7.93 -2.07 25.60
N GLU A 463 -7.34 -3.27 25.64
CA GLU A 463 -7.22 -4.18 24.49
C GLU A 463 -8.15 -5.39 24.57
N LEU A 464 -8.71 -5.65 25.76
CA LEU A 464 -9.71 -6.68 26.02
C LEU A 464 -10.68 -6.19 27.10
N SER A 465 -11.90 -6.71 27.10
CA SER A 465 -12.94 -6.33 28.06
C SER A 465 -12.83 -7.10 29.38
N ALA A 466 -12.43 -8.37 29.31
CA ALA A 466 -12.22 -9.25 30.45
C ALA A 466 -11.48 -10.53 30.02
N PHE A 467 -10.90 -11.26 30.98
CA PHE A 467 -10.35 -12.59 30.73
C PHE A 467 -10.53 -13.51 31.95
N SER A 468 -10.40 -14.82 31.74
CA SER A 468 -10.32 -15.80 32.83
C SER A 468 -9.34 -16.92 32.52
N VAL A 469 -8.64 -17.39 33.55
CA VAL A 469 -7.67 -18.50 33.46
C VAL A 469 -8.13 -19.67 34.33
N VAL A 470 -8.36 -20.81 33.69
CA VAL A 470 -8.85 -22.03 34.32
C VAL A 470 -7.80 -23.14 34.17
N ILE A 471 -7.49 -23.80 35.28
CA ILE A 471 -6.62 -24.97 35.34
C ILE A 471 -7.34 -25.99 36.22
N ASP A 472 -7.56 -27.18 35.70
CA ASP A 472 -8.17 -28.28 36.44
C ASP A 472 -7.09 -29.04 37.23
N PRO A 473 -7.14 -29.06 38.58
CA PRO A 473 -6.16 -29.78 39.39
C PRO A 473 -6.22 -31.31 39.22
N LEU A 474 -7.29 -31.85 38.62
CA LEU A 474 -7.50 -33.30 38.43
C LEU A 474 -6.81 -33.87 37.18
N GLN A 475 -6.15 -33.02 36.38
CA GLN A 475 -5.41 -33.45 35.19
C GLN A 475 -4.30 -34.45 35.57
N ASN A 476 -4.19 -35.55 34.81
CA ASN A 476 -3.16 -36.56 35.05
C ASN A 476 -1.81 -36.14 34.43
N VAL A 477 -1.12 -35.23 35.11
CA VAL A 477 0.17 -34.68 34.66
C VAL A 477 1.33 -35.68 34.79
N LEU A 478 1.21 -36.71 35.64
CA LEU A 478 2.25 -37.74 35.82
C LEU A 478 2.38 -38.66 34.61
N SER A 479 1.25 -39.06 34.02
CA SER A 479 1.26 -39.95 32.85
C SER A 479 1.47 -39.20 31.54
N THR A 480 0.97 -37.97 31.45
CA THR A 480 0.98 -37.19 30.21
C THR A 480 2.17 -36.25 30.09
N SER A 481 2.80 -35.88 31.21
CA SER A 481 3.78 -34.78 31.27
C SER A 481 3.26 -33.47 30.66
N LYS A 482 1.93 -33.28 30.66
CA LYS A 482 1.23 -32.14 30.05
C LYS A 482 0.40 -31.43 31.11
N LEU A 483 0.57 -30.11 31.22
CA LEU A 483 -0.33 -29.22 31.95
C LEU A 483 -1.24 -28.50 30.94
N GLU A 484 -2.55 -28.58 31.15
CA GLU A 484 -3.53 -27.92 30.29
C GLU A 484 -4.11 -26.69 31.00
N ILE A 485 -4.03 -25.55 30.33
CA ILE A 485 -4.50 -24.26 30.82
C ILE A 485 -5.51 -23.73 29.81
N THR A 486 -6.72 -23.44 30.27
CA THR A 486 -7.76 -22.82 29.45
C THR A 486 -7.80 -21.33 29.75
N ILE A 487 -7.72 -20.51 28.72
CA ILE A 487 -7.83 -19.06 28.82
C ILE A 487 -9.04 -18.63 27.99
N ASN A 488 -9.96 -17.90 28.62
CA ASN A 488 -11.10 -17.30 27.92
C ASN A 488 -10.88 -15.79 27.89
N ILE A 489 -11.06 -15.17 26.72
CA ILE A 489 -10.90 -13.72 26.51
C ILE A 489 -12.23 -13.18 26.00
N VAL A 490 -12.66 -12.06 26.56
CA VAL A 490 -13.77 -11.26 26.04
C VAL A 490 -13.14 -10.08 25.30
N PRO A 491 -13.21 -10.04 23.95
CA PRO A 491 -12.62 -8.94 23.16
C PRO A 491 -13.40 -7.63 23.37
N ILE A 492 -12.86 -6.53 22.83
CA ILE A 492 -13.58 -5.27 22.71
C ILE A 492 -14.41 -5.31 21.43
N ALA A 493 -15.70 -5.03 21.54
CA ALA A 493 -16.60 -4.96 20.39
C ALA A 493 -16.56 -3.56 19.74
N SER A 494 -16.66 -3.51 18.40
CA SER A 494 -17.00 -2.30 17.66
C SER A 494 -18.44 -2.36 17.19
N ALA A 495 -19.14 -1.23 17.22
CA ALA A 495 -20.47 -1.12 16.63
C ALA A 495 -20.34 -0.68 15.17
N ASP A 496 -20.46 -1.63 14.25
CA ASP A 496 -20.44 -1.34 12.81
C ASP A 496 -21.74 -0.66 12.35
N ASN A 497 -22.84 -0.86 13.09
CA ASN A 497 -24.16 -0.25 12.85
C ASN A 497 -24.75 0.33 14.14
N ILE A 498 -25.33 1.53 14.06
CA ILE A 498 -26.05 2.19 15.17
C ILE A 498 -27.47 2.54 14.70
N GLU A 499 -28.47 1.89 15.29
CA GLU A 499 -29.88 2.14 15.01
C GLU A 499 -30.47 3.10 16.07
N VAL A 500 -31.06 4.21 15.61
CA VAL A 500 -31.69 5.21 16.48
C VAL A 500 -33.18 5.34 16.15
N ASN A 501 -34.02 4.93 17.08
CA ASN A 501 -35.47 5.04 16.96
C ASN A 501 -35.95 6.44 17.37
N ILE A 502 -36.37 7.26 16.39
CA ILE A 502 -36.91 8.60 16.61
C ILE A 502 -38.34 8.67 16.10
N GLY A 503 -39.27 9.10 16.95
CA GLY A 503 -40.68 9.24 16.60
C GLY A 503 -41.34 10.42 17.30
N PHE A 504 -42.38 10.97 16.67
CA PHE A 504 -43.27 11.90 17.34
C PHE A 504 -44.17 11.15 18.33
N THR A 505 -44.30 11.68 19.55
CA THR A 505 -45.27 11.22 20.55
C THR A 505 -46.19 12.37 20.94
N THR A 506 -47.43 12.07 21.29
CA THR A 506 -48.38 13.07 21.79
C THR A 506 -48.14 13.46 23.25
N SER A 507 -47.29 12.71 23.98
CA SER A 507 -46.86 13.00 25.36
C SER A 507 -45.53 12.32 25.71
N LEU A 508 -44.74 12.93 26.61
CA LEU A 508 -43.48 12.41 27.16
C LEU A 508 -43.63 11.90 28.59
#